data_AF-A0A536UPX8-F1
#
_entry.id   AF-A0A536UPX8-F1
#
_cell.length_a   1.000
_cell.length_b   1.000
_cell.length_c   1.000
_cell.angle_alpha   90.00
_cell.angle_beta   90.00
_cell.angle_gamma   90.00
#
_symmetry.space_group_name_H-M   'P 1'
#
loop_
_entity.id
_entity.type
_entity.pdbx_description
1 polymer ?
#
loop_
_entity_poly.entity_id
_entity_poly.type
_entity_poly.pdbx_seq_one_letter_code
_entity_poly.pdbx_strand_id
1 'polypeptide(L)' 'MKCFFDDNDACGVCRFCGRATCKDHAEKRLPYIATIFVGANNTPKAVVVADALWCGVCKPEAQPIPMPEIY' A
#
# COMPACT_ATOMS: atom_id res chain seq x y z
N MET A 1 2.11 -4.89 -19.35
CA MET A 1 2.98 -4.99 -18.16
C MET A 1 2.80 -6.38 -17.59
N LYS A 2 3.88 -7.04 -17.13
CA LYS A 2 3.83 -8.42 -16.62
C LYS A 2 3.81 -8.47 -15.10
N CYS A 3 3.15 -9.49 -14.56
CA CYS A 3 3.10 -9.76 -13.13
C CYS A 3 4.51 -10.11 -12.62
N PHE A 4 4.85 -9.56 -11.45
CA PHE A 4 6.17 -9.74 -10.85
C PHE A 4 6.47 -11.20 -10.44
N PHE A 5 5.45 -12.04 -10.24
CA PHE A 5 5.62 -13.38 -9.66
C PHE A 5 5.64 -14.51 -10.69
N ASP A 6 4.97 -14.35 -11.82
CA ASP A 6 4.66 -15.44 -12.74
C ASP A 6 4.61 -15.04 -14.23
N ASP A 7 5.00 -13.81 -14.57
CA ASP A 7 4.98 -13.25 -15.94
C ASP A 7 3.61 -13.25 -16.67
N ASN A 8 2.52 -13.56 -15.96
CA ASN A 8 1.17 -13.39 -16.46
C ASN A 8 0.83 -11.92 -16.69
N ASP A 9 -0.22 -11.64 -17.46
CA ASP A 9 -0.64 -10.25 -17.68
C ASP A 9 -1.13 -9.60 -16.38
N ALA A 10 -0.52 -8.47 -16.04
CA ALA A 10 -0.88 -7.74 -14.84
C ALA A 10 -2.22 -7.03 -15.00
N CYS A 11 -3.04 -7.07 -13.95
CA CYS A 11 -4.32 -6.35 -13.88
C CYS A 11 -4.25 -5.11 -12.98
N GLY A 12 -3.14 -4.90 -12.27
CA GLY A 12 -2.95 -3.73 -11.41
C GLY A 12 -1.55 -3.65 -10.81
N VAL A 13 -1.35 -2.63 -9.99
CA VAL A 13 -0.08 -2.34 -9.32
C VAL A 13 -0.31 -2.26 -7.80
N CYS A 14 0.49 -3.00 -7.04
CA CYS A 14 0.45 -3.01 -5.58
C CYS A 14 0.69 -1.60 -5.03
N ARG A 15 -0.23 -1.12 -4.20
CA ARG A 15 -0.19 0.26 -3.69
C ARG A 15 1.03 0.55 -2.80
N PHE A 16 1.59 -0.48 -2.18
CA PHE A 16 2.64 -0.36 -1.17
C PHE A 16 4.06 -0.46 -1.74
N CYS A 17 4.28 -1.31 -2.76
CA CYS A 17 5.64 -1.55 -3.30
C CYS A 17 5.76 -1.36 -4.82
N GLY A 18 4.67 -1.05 -5.53
CA GLY A 18 4.72 -0.77 -6.96
C GLY A 18 4.87 -1.99 -7.88
N ARG A 19 4.91 -3.21 -7.36
CA ARG A 19 4.90 -4.44 -8.19
C ARG A 19 3.59 -4.56 -8.97
N ALA A 20 3.69 -4.90 -10.24
CA ALA A 20 2.56 -5.28 -11.05
C ALA A 20 2.10 -6.71 -10.70
N THR A 21 0.79 -6.96 -10.64
CA THR A 21 0.21 -8.23 -10.20
C THR A 21 -0.88 -8.70 -11.16
N CYS A 22 -0.86 -9.99 -11.53
CA CYS A 22 -1.97 -10.66 -12.21
C CYS A 22 -3.14 -10.88 -11.23
N LYS A 23 -4.28 -11.39 -11.72
CA LYS A 23 -5.49 -11.60 -10.90
C LYS A 23 -5.23 -12.52 -9.71
N ASP A 24 -4.49 -13.61 -9.93
CA ASP A 24 -4.21 -14.64 -8.91
C ASP A 24 -3.35 -14.09 -7.77
N HIS A 25 -2.35 -13.26 -8.11
CA HIS A 25 -1.51 -12.58 -7.12
C HIS A 25 -2.16 -11.31 -6.55
N ALA A 26 -3.27 -10.86 -7.15
CA ALA A 26 -4.07 -9.71 -6.76
C ALA A 26 -5.31 -10.12 -5.97
N GLU A 27 -5.31 -11.23 -5.23
CA GLU A 27 -6.43 -11.62 -4.38
C GLU A 27 -6.46 -10.88 -3.04
N LYS A 28 -5.27 -10.54 -2.50
CA LYS A 28 -5.18 -9.97 -1.16
C LYS A 28 -5.36 -8.44 -1.16
N ARG A 29 -5.96 -7.92 -0.10
CA ARG A 29 -6.25 -6.50 0.09
C ARG A 29 -5.71 -6.02 1.42
N LEU A 30 -5.29 -4.76 1.47
CA LEU A 30 -4.91 -4.10 2.72
C LEU A 30 -5.41 -2.65 2.72
N PRO A 31 -5.78 -2.10 3.90
CA PRO A 31 -6.10 -0.70 4.03
C PRO A 31 -4.92 0.21 3.67
N TYR A 32 -5.20 1.31 3.00
CA TYR A 32 -4.21 2.32 2.64
C TYR A 32 -4.73 3.73 2.97
N ILE A 33 -3.94 4.50 3.71
CA ILE A 33 -4.21 5.93 3.97
C ILE A 33 -3.85 6.72 2.71
N ALA A 34 -4.87 7.23 2.02
CA ALA A 34 -4.70 8.01 0.79
C ALA A 34 -4.23 9.43 1.06
N THR A 35 -4.73 10.03 2.14
CA THR A 35 -4.34 11.38 2.57
C THR A 35 -4.70 11.59 4.04
N ILE A 36 -4.01 12.54 4.68
CA ILE A 36 -4.21 12.96 6.07
C ILE A 36 -4.43 14.47 6.07
N PHE A 37 -5.38 14.93 6.89
CA PHE A 37 -5.68 16.35 7.09
C PHE A 37 -5.91 16.65 8.57
N VAL A 38 -5.74 17.91 8.95
CA VAL A 38 -6.02 18.37 10.31
C VAL A 38 -7.53 18.56 10.46
N GLY A 39 -8.13 17.79 11.37
CA GLY A 39 -9.54 17.93 11.73
C GLY A 39 -9.78 18.97 12.83
N ALA A 40 -11.04 19.09 13.26
CA ALA A 40 -11.39 19.89 14.43
C ALA A 40 -10.58 19.47 15.67
N ASN A 41 -10.27 20.44 16.54
CA ASN A 41 -9.46 20.27 17.76
C ASN A 41 -8.04 19.77 17.52
N ASN A 42 -7.45 20.04 16.35
CA ASN A 42 -6.13 19.53 15.94
C ASN A 42 -6.02 18.01 15.90
N THR A 43 -7.14 17.28 15.84
CA THR A 43 -7.14 15.82 15.71
C THR A 43 -6.92 15.43 14.24
N PRO A 44 -5.86 14.68 13.90
CA PRO A 44 -5.65 14.20 12.53
C PRO A 44 -6.80 13.30 12.06
N LYS A 45 -7.21 13.47 10.81
CA LYS A 45 -8.19 12.61 10.13
C LYS A 45 -7.58 12.09 8.83
N ALA A 46 -7.98 10.89 8.42
CA ALA A 46 -7.47 10.22 7.23
C ALA A 46 -8.59 9.77 6.31
N VAL A 47 -8.36 9.85 5.00
CA VAL A 47 -9.15 9.13 3.99
C VAL A 47 -8.49 7.78 3.79
N VAL A 48 -9.22 6.70 4.06
CA VAL A 48 -8.72 5.33 3.97
C VAL A 48 -9.40 4.60 2.82
N VAL A 49 -8.60 3.99 1.94
CA VAL A 49 -9.06 2.99 0.98
C VAL A 49 -8.97 1.64 1.67
N ALA A 50 -10.11 1.04 2.03
CA ALA A 50 -10.15 -0.21 2.79
C ALA A 50 -9.52 -1.39 2.03
N ASP A 51 -9.77 -1.46 0.72
CA ASP A 51 -9.38 -2.57 -0.14
C ASP A 51 -8.36 -2.15 -1.21
N ALA A 52 -7.22 -1.60 -0.78
CA ALA A 52 -6.15 -1.31 -1.73
C ALA A 52 -5.47 -2.60 -2.21
N LEU A 53 -5.06 -2.61 -3.48
CA LEU A 53 -4.37 -3.74 -4.08
C LEU A 53 -3.06 -4.03 -3.33
N TRP A 54 -2.97 -5.24 -2.77
CA TRP A 54 -1.82 -5.73 -2.03
C TRP A 54 -1.26 -6.98 -2.71
N CYS A 55 0.04 -6.96 -3.06
CA CYS A 55 0.73 -8.10 -3.68
C CYS A 55 0.92 -9.33 -2.78
N GLY A 56 0.44 -9.30 -1.54
CA GLY A 56 0.50 -10.42 -0.62
C GLY A 56 1.86 -10.74 0.01
N VAL A 57 2.94 -10.10 -0.45
CA VAL A 57 4.30 -10.29 0.10
C VAL A 57 4.86 -9.06 0.80
N CYS A 58 4.38 -7.85 0.47
CA CYS A 58 4.90 -6.66 1.12
C CYS A 58 4.37 -6.58 2.56
N LYS A 59 5.28 -6.25 3.48
CA LYS A 59 5.03 -6.16 4.91
C LYS A 59 5.31 -4.71 5.33
N PRO A 60 4.33 -3.80 5.18
CA PRO A 60 4.50 -2.45 5.70
C PRO A 60 4.73 -2.55 7.21
N GLU A 61 5.79 -1.89 7.70
CA GLU A 61 6.11 -1.88 9.13
C GLU A 61 4.99 -1.18 9.91
N ALA A 62 4.59 -1.80 11.02
CA ALA A 62 3.51 -1.26 11.86
C ALA A 62 3.96 -0.03 12.65
N GLN A 63 5.27 0.07 12.94
CA GLN A 63 5.87 1.20 13.65
C GLN A 63 6.80 1.98 12.72
N PRO A 64 6.81 3.33 12.82
CA PRO A 64 7.80 4.13 12.13
C PRO A 64 9.23 3.72 12.52
N ILE A 65 10.12 3.63 11.53
CA ILE A 65 11.55 3.40 11.78
C ILE A 65 12.20 4.74 12.09
N PRO A 66 12.98 4.87 13.19
CA PRO A 66 13.73 6.09 13.47
C PRO A 66 14.80 6.30 12.40
N MET A 67 14.88 7.52 11.86
CA MET A 67 15.90 7.93 10.89
C MET A 67 16.68 9.13 11.45
N PRO A 68 17.59 8.95 12.41
CA PRO A 68 18.37 10.04 12.99
C PRO A 68 19.32 10.71 11.98
N GLU A 69 19.64 10.06 10.87
CA GLU A 69 20.54 10.58 9.83
C GLU A 69 19.94 11.70 8.96
N ILE A 70 18.62 11.93 9.05
CA ILE A 70 17.90 12.95 8.26
C ILE A 70 17.44 14.17 9.10
N TYR A 71 17.83 14.30 10.37
CA TYR A 71 17.47 15.43 11.25
C TYR A 71 18.65 15.93 12.09
#